data_AF-A0A9E2R8Z0-F1
#
_entry.id   AF-A0A9E2R8Z0-F1
#
_cell.length_a   1.000
_cell.length_b   1.000
_cell.length_c   1.000
_cell.angle_alpha   90.00
_cell.angle_beta   90.00
_cell.angle_gamma   90.00
#
_symmetry.space_group_name_H-M   'P 1'
#
loop_
_entity.id
_entity.type
_entity.pdbx_description
1 polymer ?
#
loop_
_entity_poly.entity_id
_entity_poly.type
_entity_poly.pdbx_seq_one_letter_code
_entity_poly.pdbx_strand_id
1 'polypeptide(L)'
;MSTSDRGAQHPGLGFFEVNTGSQTQGFFPNTCVDITSVVERKKSVLFAHVSQDGVGIWRQRHEIVAGFRGREAGVKVAEAFVHLNGDSRTSPLPGL
;
A
#
# COMPACT_ATOMS: atom_id res chain seq x y z
N MET A 1 -17.89 -31.07 22.93
CA MET A 1 -16.89 -29.97 23.08
C MET A 1 -16.03 -30.00 21.83
N SER A 2 -16.35 -29.18 20.83
CA SER A 2 -15.67 -29.17 19.52
C SER A 2 -14.65 -28.04 19.53
N THR A 3 -13.36 -28.40 19.47
CA THR A 3 -12.26 -27.45 19.32
C THR A 3 -12.26 -26.94 17.88
N SER A 4 -12.71 -25.70 17.69
CA SER A 4 -12.56 -24.99 16.42
C SER A 4 -11.07 -24.73 16.18
N ASP A 5 -10.51 -25.44 15.21
CA ASP A 5 -9.20 -25.16 14.64
C ASP A 5 -9.26 -23.79 13.95
N ARG A 6 -8.67 -22.77 14.59
CA ARG A 6 -8.43 -21.49 13.93
C ARG A 6 -7.25 -21.70 12.99
N GLY A 7 -7.56 -22.14 11.77
CA GLY A 7 -6.57 -22.28 10.70
C GLY A 7 -5.65 -21.06 10.65
N ALA A 8 -4.35 -21.30 10.61
CA ALA A 8 -3.33 -20.25 10.65
C ALA A 8 -3.61 -19.21 9.57
N GLN A 9 -4.06 -18.02 9.97
CA GLN A 9 -4.15 -16.88 9.07
C GLN A 9 -2.73 -16.55 8.64
N HIS A 10 -2.45 -16.75 7.35
CA HIS A 10 -1.17 -16.37 6.79
C HIS A 10 -1.07 -14.84 6.83
N PRO A 11 0.06 -14.27 7.28
CA PRO A 11 0.23 -12.83 7.28
C PRO A 11 0.08 -12.29 5.85
N GLY A 12 -0.76 -11.26 5.68
CA GLY A 12 -0.98 -10.64 4.38
C GLY A 12 0.30 -10.00 3.83
N LEU A 13 0.57 -10.21 2.55
CA LEU A 13 1.69 -9.59 1.84
C LEU A 13 1.15 -8.50 0.90
N GLY A 14 1.66 -7.28 1.05
CA GLY A 14 1.29 -6.13 0.23
C GLY A 14 2.51 -5.40 -0.33
N PHE A 15 2.43 -4.99 -1.58
CA PHE A 15 3.38 -4.05 -2.20
C PHE A 15 2.81 -2.64 -2.16
N PHE A 16 3.63 -1.64 -1.86
CA PHE A 16 3.23 -0.24 -1.78
C PHE A 16 3.84 0.58 -2.92
N GLU A 17 3.16 1.68 -3.27
CA GLU A 17 3.62 2.61 -4.29
C GLU A 17 4.70 3.56 -3.75
N VAL A 18 5.86 3.61 -4.42
CA VAL A 18 6.99 4.49 -4.01
C VAL A 18 7.02 5.75 -4.86
N ASN A 19 7.21 5.60 -6.18
CA ASN A 19 7.12 6.70 -7.13
C ASN A 19 6.75 6.20 -8.53
N THR A 20 5.50 6.41 -8.93
CA THR A 20 4.93 6.00 -10.22
C THR A 20 5.76 6.57 -11.38
N GLY A 21 6.18 5.72 -12.31
CA GLY A 21 6.87 6.14 -13.54
C GLY A 21 8.37 6.46 -13.39
N SER A 22 8.94 6.49 -12.17
CA SER A 22 10.39 6.60 -12.00
C SER A 22 11.01 5.45 -11.19
N GLN A 23 10.29 4.91 -10.21
CA GLN A 23 10.75 3.82 -9.36
C GLN A 23 9.74 2.67 -9.31
N THR A 24 8.50 2.92 -9.72
CA THR A 24 7.45 1.91 -9.81
C THR A 24 6.95 1.83 -11.25
N GLN A 25 7.27 0.73 -11.95
CA GLN A 25 6.74 0.41 -13.27
C GLN A 25 5.59 -0.60 -13.14
N GLY A 26 4.51 -0.41 -13.92
CA GLY A 26 3.39 -1.37 -13.96
C GLY A 26 2.60 -1.51 -12.66
N PHE A 27 2.42 -0.42 -11.89
CA PHE A 27 1.70 -0.46 -10.62
C PHE A 27 0.20 -0.26 -10.81
N PHE A 28 -0.57 -1.33 -10.61
CA PHE A 28 -2.02 -1.31 -10.65
C PHE A 28 -2.58 -1.70 -9.27
N PRO A 29 -2.85 -0.72 -8.38
CA PRO A 29 -3.28 -1.01 -7.03
C PRO A 29 -4.67 -1.65 -7.00
N ASN A 30 -4.85 -2.64 -6.13
CA ASN A 30 -6.14 -3.25 -5.86
C ASN A 30 -6.78 -2.74 -4.55
N THR A 31 -6.03 -1.94 -3.79
CA THR A 31 -6.47 -1.36 -2.51
C THR A 31 -5.94 0.06 -2.39
N CYS A 32 -6.80 1.00 -1.99
CA CYS A 32 -6.41 2.34 -1.55
C CYS A 32 -6.85 2.55 -0.10
N VAL A 33 -5.97 3.10 0.72
CA VAL A 33 -6.21 3.39 2.13
C VAL A 33 -6.26 4.90 2.33
N ASP A 34 -7.35 5.41 2.89
CA ASP A 34 -7.45 6.83 3.28
C ASP A 34 -6.45 7.13 4.40
N ILE A 35 -5.52 8.04 4.13
CA ILE A 35 -4.51 8.48 5.10
C ILE A 35 -4.73 9.93 5.54
N THR A 36 -5.90 10.51 5.26
CA THR A 36 -6.21 11.93 5.52
C THR A 36 -5.96 12.32 6.97
N SER A 37 -6.32 11.47 7.93
CA SER A 37 -6.12 11.73 9.36
C SER A 37 -4.67 11.59 9.83
N VAL A 38 -3.80 10.95 9.06
CA VAL A 38 -2.42 10.62 9.47
C VAL A 38 -1.34 11.15 8.52
N VAL A 39 -1.72 11.91 7.48
CA VAL A 39 -0.80 12.42 6.46
C VAL A 39 0.31 13.31 7.05
N GLU A 40 0.01 14.09 8.09
CA GLU A 40 1.02 14.92 8.76
C GLU A 40 2.06 14.08 9.50
N ARG A 41 1.65 12.93 10.07
CA ARG A 41 2.60 11.98 10.67
C ARG A 41 3.51 11.38 9.60
N LYS A 42 2.96 10.99 8.44
CA LYS A 42 3.76 10.52 7.30
C LYS A 42 4.80 11.56 6.86
N LYS A 43 4.39 12.83 6.71
CA LYS A 43 5.29 13.94 6.37
C LYS A 43 6.41 14.08 7.40
N SER A 44 6.09 14.07 8.70
CA SER A 44 7.09 14.22 9.75
C SER A 44 8.19 13.15 9.69
N VAL A 45 7.81 11.89 9.43
CA VAL A 45 8.75 10.77 9.29
C VAL A 45 9.59 10.92 8.02
N LEU A 46 8.97 11.32 6.91
CA LEU A 46 9.70 11.57 5.66
C LEU A 46 10.70 12.72 5.81
N PHE A 47 10.31 13.81 6.47
CA PHE A 47 11.17 15.00 6.66
C PHE A 47 12.38 14.72 7.55
N ALA A 48 12.33 13.67 8.39
CA ALA A 48 13.50 13.23 9.15
C ALA A 48 14.64 12.68 8.25
N HIS A 49 14.37 12.34 6.98
CA HIS A 49 15.37 11.87 6.02
C HIS A 49 16.14 13.04 5.38
N VAL A 50 16.90 13.78 6.19
CA VAL A 50 17.58 15.02 5.78
C VAL A 50 18.56 14.76 4.64
N SER A 51 19.36 13.69 4.70
CA SER A 51 20.34 13.36 3.65
C SER A 51 19.73 13.01 2.28
N GLN A 52 18.42 12.74 2.23
CA GLN A 52 17.68 12.38 1.02
C GLN A 52 16.80 13.52 0.51
N ASP A 53 16.82 14.68 1.18
CA ASP A 53 15.88 15.78 0.94
C ASP A 53 14.41 15.31 1.04
N GLY A 54 14.02 14.81 2.22
CA GLY A 54 12.64 14.35 2.47
C GLY A 54 11.56 15.40 2.17
N VAL A 55 11.87 16.69 2.36
CA VAL A 55 10.95 17.80 2.03
C VAL A 55 10.77 17.92 0.52
N GLY A 56 11.86 17.89 -0.25
CA GLY A 56 11.80 17.87 -1.72
C GLY A 56 11.10 16.62 -2.24
N ILE A 57 11.40 15.45 -1.69
CA ILE A 57 10.75 14.18 -2.03
C ILE A 57 9.23 14.24 -1.81
N TRP A 58 8.76 14.82 -0.70
CA TRP A 58 7.33 15.01 -0.48
C TRP A 58 6.69 15.85 -1.58
N ARG A 59 7.21 17.07 -1.77
CA ARG A 59 6.64 18.09 -2.66
C ARG A 59 6.61 17.64 -4.11
N GLN A 60 7.68 16.96 -4.56
CA GLN A 60 7.84 16.59 -5.96
C GLN A 60 7.19 15.26 -6.32
N ARG A 61 6.90 14.39 -5.34
CA ARG A 61 6.47 13.00 -5.58
C ARG A 61 5.29 12.59 -4.71
N HIS A 62 5.51 12.41 -3.40
CA HIS A 62 4.51 11.76 -2.55
C HIS A 62 3.23 12.57 -2.37
N GLU A 63 3.30 13.90 -2.40
CA GLU A 63 2.11 14.75 -2.34
C GLU A 63 1.21 14.55 -3.57
N ILE A 64 1.84 14.48 -4.76
CA ILE A 64 1.16 14.30 -6.03
C ILE A 64 0.50 12.92 -6.08
N VAL A 65 1.25 11.87 -5.75
CA VAL A 65 0.75 10.48 -5.72
C VAL A 65 -0.39 10.35 -4.71
N ALA A 66 -0.19 10.83 -3.47
CA ALA A 66 -1.22 10.70 -2.43
C ALA A 66 -2.51 11.44 -2.78
N GLY A 67 -2.41 12.62 -3.39
CA GLY A 67 -3.58 13.36 -3.87
C GLY A 67 -4.25 12.71 -5.08
N PHE A 68 -3.47 12.12 -5.99
CA PHE A 68 -4.01 11.37 -7.13
C PHE A 68 -4.80 10.13 -6.68
N ARG A 69 -4.23 9.31 -5.80
CA ARG A 69 -4.92 8.16 -5.21
C ARG A 69 -6.11 8.57 -4.36
N GLY A 70 -6.01 9.70 -3.65
CA GLY A 70 -7.15 10.30 -2.96
C GLY A 70 -8.33 10.54 -3.91
N ARG A 71 -8.08 11.16 -5.08
CA ARG A 71 -9.11 11.40 -6.09
C ARG A 71 -9.71 10.10 -6.65
N GLU A 72 -8.90 9.09 -6.94
CA GLU A 72 -9.39 7.79 -7.39
C GLU A 72 -10.26 7.10 -6.34
N ALA A 73 -9.95 7.27 -5.05
CA ALA A 73 -10.68 6.66 -3.94
C ALA A 73 -11.80 7.54 -3.35
N GLY A 74 -12.01 8.77 -3.86
CA GLY A 74 -13.01 9.70 -3.34
C GLY A 74 -12.68 10.32 -1.97
N VAL A 75 -11.40 10.37 -1.58
CA VAL A 75 -10.91 10.93 -0.31
C VAL A 75 -9.85 12.01 -0.55
N LYS A 76 -9.44 12.74 0.50
CA LYS A 76 -8.49 13.86 0.33
C LYS A 76 -7.10 13.38 -0.09
N VAL A 77 -6.58 12.36 0.59
CA VAL A 77 -5.28 11.74 0.29
C VAL A 77 -5.33 10.25 0.63
N ALA A 78 -4.73 9.41 -0.22
CA ALA A 78 -4.69 7.98 -0.02
C ALA A 78 -3.30 7.37 -0.32
N GLU A 79 -3.03 6.21 0.25
CA GLU A 79 -1.93 5.34 -0.15
C GLU A 79 -2.45 4.10 -0.87
N ALA A 80 -1.73 3.68 -1.90
CA ALA A 80 -2.15 2.59 -2.76
C ALA A 80 -1.27 1.35 -2.55
N PHE A 81 -1.92 0.19 -2.54
CA PHE A 81 -1.30 -1.11 -2.32
C PHE A 81 -1.78 -2.15 -3.34
N VAL A 82 -0.91 -3.13 -3.60
CA VAL A 82 -1.25 -4.40 -4.24
C VAL A 82 -1.17 -5.49 -3.18
N HIS A 83 -2.31 -5.95 -2.69
CA HIS A 83 -2.36 -7.09 -1.79
C HIS A 83 -2.28 -8.39 -2.60
N LEU A 84 -1.33 -9.25 -2.26
CA LEU A 84 -1.33 -10.63 -2.73
C LEU A 84 -2.30 -11.42 -1.85
N ASN A 85 -3.45 -11.75 -2.42
CA ASN A 85 -4.35 -12.69 -1.81
C ASN A 85 -3.72 -14.08 -1.96
N GLY A 86 -3.08 -14.58 -0.90
CA GLY A 86 -2.74 -15.99 -0.82
C GLY A 86 -4.03 -16.77 -0.76
N ASP A 87 -4.42 -17.41 -1.86
CA ASP A 87 -5.51 -18.38 -1.82
C ASP A 87 -5.09 -19.51 -0.87
N SER A 88 -5.71 -19.55 0.30
CA SER A 88 -5.62 -20.68 1.24
C SER A 88 -6.29 -21.95 0.70
N ARG A 89 -6.93 -21.87 -0.47
CA ARG A 89 -7.35 -23.03 -1.26
C ARG A 89 -6.30 -23.32 -2.31
N THR A 90 -5.31 -24.12 -1.93
CA THR A 90 -4.66 -25.01 -2.90
C THR A 90 -5.72 -25.99 -3.39
N SER A 91 -6.48 -25.62 -4.42
CA SER A 91 -7.20 -26.63 -5.19
C SER A 91 -6.14 -27.56 -5.79
N PRO A 92 -6.30 -28.90 -5.70
CA PRO A 92 -5.41 -29.82 -6.39
C PRO A 92 -5.33 -29.40 -7.86
N LEU A 93 -4.11 -29.35 -8.40
CA LEU A 93 -3.92 -29.10 -9.82
C LEU A 93 -4.71 -30.19 -10.58
N PRO A 94 -5.53 -29.83 -11.57
CA PRO A 94 -6.26 -30.83 -12.35
C PRO A 94 -5.28 -31.85 -12.95
N GLY A 95 -5.38 -33.11 -12.53
CA GLY A 95 -4.53 -34.20 -13.02
C GLY A 95 -3.53 -34.79 -12.02
N LEU A 96 -3.60 -34.44 -10.73
CA LEU A 96 -2.93 -35.16 -9.64
C LEU A 96 -3.92 -35.64 -8.58
#